data_AF-A0A2N3DQ39-F1
#
_entry.id   AF-A0A2N3DQ39-F1
#
_cell.length_a   1.000
_cell.length_b   1.000
_cell.length_c   1.000
_cell.angle_alpha   90.00
_cell.angle_beta   90.00
_cell.angle_gamma   90.00
#
_symmetry.space_group_name_H-M   'P 1'
#
loop_
_entity.id
_entity.type
_entity.pdbx_description
1 polymer ?
#
loop_
_entity_poly.entity_id
_entity_poly.type
_entity_poly.pdbx_seq_one_letter_code
_entity_poly.pdbx_strand_id
1 'polypeptide(L)'
;MQITIGKYDPASRSVPVTFVGEGPAGDVTHSRRVNAVLTAAGKYDRKATAARVEEVARGVAAKIAAGVITNPPADSDDDADVPW
;
A
#
# COMPACT_ATOMS: atom_id res chain seq x y z
N MET A 1 -9.39 6.16 -3.55
CA MET A 1 -8.16 5.34 -3.47
C MET A 1 -7.24 5.73 -4.62
N GLN A 2 -6.15 6.42 -4.32
CA GLN A 2 -5.10 6.78 -5.26
C GLN A 2 -4.02 5.71 -5.23
N ILE A 3 -3.53 5.30 -6.41
CA ILE A 3 -2.53 4.24 -6.56
C ILE A 3 -1.36 4.82 -7.35
N THR A 4 -0.16 4.70 -6.79
CA THR A 4 1.08 5.13 -7.44
C THR A 4 1.99 3.92 -7.61
N ILE A 5 2.22 3.54 -8.87
CA ILE A 5 3.11 2.42 -9.22
C ILE A 5 4.50 2.99 -9.49
N GLY A 6 5.49 2.54 -8.73
CA GLY A 6 6.89 2.91 -8.90
C GLY A 6 7.61 2.10 -9.98
N LYS A 7 8.92 2.31 -10.09
CA LYS A 7 9.77 1.66 -11.08
C LYS A 7 9.89 0.15 -10.80
N TYR A 8 9.77 -0.66 -11.86
CA TYR A 8 10.04 -2.10 -11.80
C TYR A 8 11.48 -2.37 -11.38
N ASP A 9 11.64 -3.17 -10.33
CA ASP A 9 12.92 -3.65 -9.85
C ASP A 9 13.18 -5.06 -10.40
N PRO A 10 14.13 -5.22 -11.34
CA PRO A 10 14.42 -6.52 -11.96
C PRO A 10 15.13 -7.50 -11.02
N ALA A 11 15.78 -7.02 -9.95
CA ALA A 11 16.49 -7.88 -8.99
C ALA A 11 15.51 -8.65 -8.11
N SER A 12 14.47 -7.98 -7.62
CA SER A 12 13.40 -8.56 -6.79
C SER A 12 12.14 -8.93 -7.58
N ARG A 13 12.13 -8.70 -8.89
CA ARG A 13 10.99 -8.91 -9.80
C ARG A 13 9.69 -8.29 -9.27
N SER A 14 9.81 -7.10 -8.68
CA SER A 14 8.72 -6.45 -7.93
C SER A 14 8.59 -4.99 -8.32
N VAL A 15 7.39 -4.44 -8.16
CA VAL A 15 7.11 -3.00 -8.28
C VAL A 15 6.74 -2.46 -6.89
N PRO A 16 7.38 -1.39 -6.40
CA PRO A 16 6.90 -0.68 -5.22
C PRO A 16 5.61 0.06 -5.59
N VAL A 17 4.56 -0.12 -4.80
CA VAL A 17 3.27 0.53 -5.01
C VAL A 17 2.86 1.24 -3.73
N THR A 18 2.42 2.48 -3.88
CA THR A 18 1.85 3.27 -2.79
C THR A 18 0.36 3.41 -3.02
N PHE A 19 -0.41 3.06 -1.98
CA PHE A 19 -1.85 3.12 -1.93
C PHE A 19 -2.24 4.21 -0.93
N VAL A 20 -3.01 5.19 -1.38
CA VAL A 20 -3.55 6.26 -0.54
C VAL A 20 -5.06 6.14 -0.53
N GLY A 21 -5.65 5.91 0.62
CA GLY A 21 -7.10 5.78 0.79
C GLY A 21 -7.57 6.46 2.06
N GLU A 22 -8.83 6.85 2.08
CA GLU A 22 -9.47 7.40 3.27
C GLU A 22 -9.92 6.23 4.17
N GLY A 23 -9.41 6.21 5.40
CA GLY A 23 -9.79 5.25 6.42
C GLY A 23 -10.67 5.90 7.51
N PRO A 24 -11.16 5.11 8.46
CA PRO A 24 -12.01 5.60 9.53
C PRO A 24 -11.34 6.64 10.45
N ALA A 25 -10.00 6.68 10.48
CA ALA A 25 -9.20 7.61 11.28
C ALA A 25 -8.52 8.72 10.45
N GLY A 26 -8.90 8.87 9.17
CA GLY A 26 -8.30 9.83 8.24
C GLY A 26 -7.55 9.16 7.09
N ASP A 27 -6.72 9.93 6.38
CA ASP A 27 -5.96 9.45 5.23
C ASP A 27 -4.92 8.39 5.62
N VAL A 28 -5.02 7.22 5.00
CA VAL A 28 -4.11 6.09 5.19
C VAL A 28 -3.22 5.95 3.95
N THR A 29 -1.91 6.10 4.17
CA THR A 29 -0.89 5.84 3.16
C THR A 29 -0.22 4.50 3.43
N HIS A 30 -0.43 3.53 2.55
CA HIS A 30 0.16 2.20 2.65
C HIS A 30 1.07 1.92 1.46
N SER A 31 2.35 1.63 1.71
CA SER A 31 3.31 1.25 0.67
C SER A 31 3.67 -0.22 0.74
N ARG A 32 3.59 -0.93 -0.39
CA ARG A 32 3.90 -2.36 -0.49
C ARG A 32 4.56 -2.71 -1.80
N ARG A 33 5.45 -3.72 -1.79
CA ARG A 33 5.98 -4.33 -3.03
C ARG A 33 4.99 -5.36 -3.57
N VAL A 34 4.64 -5.23 -4.85
CA VAL A 34 3.79 -6.18 -5.57
C VAL A 34 4.68 -6.93 -6.57
N ASN A 35 4.56 -8.26 -6.60
CA ASN A 35 5.28 -9.07 -7.57
C ASN A 35 4.85 -8.68 -8.98
N ALA A 36 5.82 -8.34 -9.83
CA ALA A 36 5.57 -7.98 -11.20
C ALA A 36 5.19 -9.22 -12.01
N VAL A 37 4.27 -9.04 -12.96
CA VAL A 37 3.93 -10.10 -13.90
C VAL A 37 4.92 -10.05 -15.05
N LEU A 38 5.54 -11.20 -15.34
CA LEU A 38 6.45 -11.37 -16.47
C LEU A 38 5.71 -12.12 -17.57
N THR A 39 5.95 -11.71 -18.81
CA THR A 39 5.53 -12.43 -20.02
C THR A 39 6.22 -13.80 -20.09
N ALA A 40 5.75 -14.68 -20.98
CA ALA A 40 6.40 -15.98 -21.24
C ALA A 40 7.89 -15.86 -21.63
N ALA A 41 8.29 -14.72 -22.20
CA ALA A 41 9.68 -14.39 -22.54
C ALA A 41 10.48 -13.78 -21.37
N GLY A 42 9.93 -13.76 -20.15
CA GLY A 42 10.55 -13.18 -18.95
C GLY A 42 10.58 -11.64 -18.93
N LYS A 43 9.94 -10.97 -19.89
CA LYS A 43 9.89 -9.50 -19.96
C LYS A 43 8.78 -8.94 -19.08
N TYR A 44 9.03 -7.80 -18.45
CA TYR A 44 8.05 -7.10 -17.62
C TYR A 44 6.77 -6.74 -18.39
N ASP A 45 5.63 -7.27 -17.94
CA ASP A 45 4.31 -6.96 -18.48
C ASP A 45 3.64 -5.87 -17.62
N ARG A 46 3.64 -4.65 -18.14
CA ARG A 46 2.99 -3.50 -17.49
C ARG A 46 1.49 -3.67 -17.33
N LYS A 47 0.81 -4.25 -18.31
CA LYS A 47 -0.66 -4.36 -18.32
C LYS A 47 -1.11 -5.42 -17.33
N ALA A 48 -0.46 -6.58 -17.34
CA ALA A 48 -0.75 -7.64 -16.38
C ALA A 48 -0.34 -7.25 -14.95
N THR A 49 0.78 -6.52 -14.79
CA THR A 49 1.18 -5.99 -13.48
C THR A 49 0.16 -4.96 -12.97
N ALA A 50 -0.34 -4.06 -13.82
CA ALA A 50 -1.38 -3.11 -13.43
C ALA A 50 -2.64 -3.82 -12.93
N ALA A 51 -3.13 -4.83 -13.64
CA ALA A 51 -4.29 -5.62 -13.19
C ALA A 51 -4.05 -6.30 -11.82
N ARG A 52 -2.84 -6.82 -11.59
CA ARG A 52 -2.45 -7.38 -10.29
C ARG A 52 -2.41 -6.31 -9.20
N VAL A 53 -1.91 -5.12 -9.52
CA VAL A 53 -1.88 -3.99 -8.59
C VAL A 53 -3.30 -3.52 -8.26
N GLU A 54 -4.22 -3.46 -9.22
CA GLU A 54 -5.63 -3.11 -8.99
C GLU A 54 -6.33 -4.13 -8.07
N GLU A 55 -6.05 -5.42 -8.24
CA GLU A 55 -6.55 -6.44 -7.33
C GLU A 55 -6.05 -6.23 -5.89
N VAL A 56 -4.75 -5.96 -5.74
CA VAL A 56 -4.17 -5.63 -4.43
C VAL A 56 -4.80 -4.35 -3.89
N ALA A 57 -5.01 -3.33 -4.72
CA ALA A 57 -5.64 -2.07 -4.33
C ALA A 57 -7.04 -2.28 -3.77
N ARG A 58 -7.87 -3.13 -4.40
CA ARG A 58 -9.20 -3.47 -3.88
C ARG A 58 -9.11 -4.13 -2.50
N GLY A 59 -8.17 -5.05 -2.32
CA GLY A 59 -7.92 -5.68 -1.03
C GLY A 59 -7.42 -4.71 0.04
N VAL A 60 -6.52 -3.78 -0.32
CA VAL A 60 -6.02 -2.74 0.59
C VAL A 60 -7.13 -1.75 0.94
N ALA A 61 -7.93 -1.31 -0.03
CA ALA A 61 -9.06 -0.41 0.19
C ALA A 61 -10.09 -1.04 1.15
N ALA A 62 -10.44 -2.32 0.96
CA ALA A 62 -11.32 -3.05 1.87
C ALA A 62 -10.74 -3.13 3.30
N LYS A 63 -9.42 -3.34 3.43
CA LYS A 63 -8.74 -3.38 4.74
C LYS A 63 -8.63 -2.01 5.41
N ILE A 64 -8.42 -0.94 4.63
CA ILE A 64 -8.43 0.44 5.13
C ILE A 64 -9.84 0.79 5.62
N ALA A 65 -10.87 0.50 4.82
CA ALA A 65 -12.27 0.73 5.20
C ALA A 65 -12.67 -0.06 6.44
N ALA A 66 -12.14 -1.28 6.61
CA ALA A 66 -12.34 -2.10 7.81
C ALA A 66 -11.50 -1.66 9.02
N GLY A 67 -10.63 -0.65 8.89
CA GLY A 67 -9.73 -0.20 9.96
C GLY A 67 -8.58 -1.17 10.28
N VAL A 68 -8.33 -2.18 9.42
CA VAL A 68 -7.24 -3.15 9.58
C VAL A 68 -5.90 -2.56 9.14
N ILE A 69 -5.93 -1.74 8.09
CA ILE A 69 -4.77 -0.93 7.68
C ILE A 69 -5.07 0.50 8.12
N THR A 70 -4.46 0.90 9.22
CA THR A 70 -4.45 2.28 9.70
C THR A 70 -3.02 2.81 9.61
N ASN A 71 -2.86 4.13 9.54
CA ASN A 71 -1.56 4.70 9.85
C ASN A 71 -1.22 4.35 11.31
N PRO A 72 0.06 4.14 11.69
CA PRO A 72 0.40 4.08 13.10
C PRO A 72 -0.21 5.30 13.80
N PRO A 73 -0.79 5.12 15.01
CA PRO A 73 -1.27 6.26 15.77
C PRO A 73 -0.10 7.25 15.88
N ALA A 74 -0.32 8.49 15.47
CA ALA A 74 0.60 9.55 15.84
C ALA A 74 0.64 9.51 17.36
N ASP A 75 1.81 9.20 17.94
CA ASP A 75 2.07 9.23 19.38
C ASP A 75 1.35 10.43 19.98
N SER A 76 0.17 10.19 20.55
CA SER A 76 -0.41 11.11 21.50
C SER A 76 0.36 10.78 22.76
N ASP A 77 1.42 11.55 22.96
CA ASP A 77 2.11 11.79 24.21
C ASP A 77 1.05 12.22 25.24
N ASP A 78 0.24 11.27 25.70
CA ASP A 78 -0.64 11.38 26.86
C ASP A 78 0.15 10.85 28.07
N ASP A 79 1.35 11.39 28.27
CA ASP A 79 1.99 11.44 29.59
C ASP A 79 1.70 12.84 30.18
N ALA A 80 0.43 13.22 30.11
CA ALA A 80 -0.06 14.37 30.83
C ALA A 80 -0.26 13.96 32.29
N ASP A 81 0.55 14.56 33.16
CA ASP A 81 0.19 14.89 34.53
C ASP A 81 0.13 13.71 35.52
N VAL A 82 1.29 13.30 36.03
CA VAL A 82 1.38 12.65 37.35
C VAL A 82 1.68 13.74 38.39
N PRO A 83 0.67 14.27 39.12
CA PRO A 83 0.93 15.20 40.20
C PRO A 83 1.53 14.45 41.39
N TRP A 84 2.72 14.88 41.82
CA TRP A 84 3.28 14.55 43.14
C TRP A 84 2.77 15.53 44.20
#